data_AF-A0A9W9W658-F1
#
_entry.id   AF-A0A9W9W658-F1
#
_cell.length_a   1.000
_cell.length_b   1.000
_cell.length_c   1.000
_cell.angle_alpha   90.00
_cell.angle_beta   90.00
_cell.angle_gamma   90.00
#
_symmetry.space_group_name_H-M   'P 1'
#
loop_
_entity.id
_entity.type
_entity.pdbx_description
1 polymer ?
#
loop_
_entity_poly.entity_id
_entity_poly.type
_entity_poly.pdbx_seq_one_letter_code
_entity_poly.pdbx_strand_id
1 'polypeptide(L)'
;MELNLELVNLICSVVVQNLIIGTLLIATPKRSPYRFLAIPILIWNASRFVRPLEFSVYIQTNTVGMLTVSVITAINVLLINPLDERDLAREMPTTFFRSGHFYYVFEILSFTRGIKTPRQVKNLPAQPAFYDRYGGKIPVGRYLLRQLAIMSWQFLVIDIVQTLRRQMELESGFKEIEYEVSLEKWIERAFTNNITWFLVGRAVIDCSFRLSSIVFVSLGLDEPSNWLPQFGRMKDAYTLRNFWG
;
A
#
# COMPACT_ATOMS: atom_id res chain seq x y z
N MET A 1 28.02 3.72 -4.51
CA MET A 1 26.62 3.58 -4.06
C MET A 1 26.61 2.43 -3.07
N GLU A 2 26.75 2.73 -1.77
CA GLU A 2 26.73 1.69 -0.74
C GLU A 2 25.32 1.09 -0.67
N LEU A 3 25.23 -0.24 -0.68
CA LEU A 3 23.96 -0.94 -0.55
C LEU A 3 23.46 -0.75 0.89
N ASN A 4 22.39 0.02 1.08
CA ASN A 4 21.79 0.21 2.41
C ASN A 4 21.19 -1.12 2.89
N LEU A 5 21.89 -1.81 3.78
CA LEU A 5 21.51 -3.11 4.32
C LEU A 5 20.17 -3.08 5.06
N GLU A 6 19.84 -1.96 5.71
CA GLU A 6 18.56 -1.79 6.41
C GLU A 6 17.39 -1.74 5.42
N LEU A 7 17.57 -1.04 4.30
CA LEU A 7 16.57 -0.98 3.24
C LEU A 7 16.36 -2.37 2.61
N VAL A 8 17.45 -3.10 2.34
CA VAL A 8 17.37 -4.47 1.84
C VAL A 8 16.64 -5.37 2.83
N ASN A 9 16.98 -5.29 4.11
CA ASN A 9 16.31 -6.06 5.17
C ASN A 9 14.82 -5.73 5.26
N LEU A 10 14.44 -4.45 5.18
CA LEU A 10 13.04 -4.03 5.16
C LEU A 10 12.27 -4.62 3.97
N ILE A 11 12.83 -4.53 2.75
CA ILE A 11 12.21 -5.08 1.54
C ILE A 11 12.06 -6.60 1.66
N CYS A 12 13.12 -7.29 2.09
CA CYS A 12 13.09 -8.74 2.33
C CYS A 12 12.02 -9.12 3.35
N SER A 13 11.87 -8.35 4.44
CA SER A 13 10.84 -8.58 5.44
C SER A 13 9.42 -8.43 4.88
N VAL A 14 9.18 -7.49 3.96
CA VAL A 14 7.88 -7.37 3.26
C VAL A 14 7.62 -8.60 2.39
N VAL A 15 8.62 -9.04 1.61
CA VAL A 15 8.48 -10.21 0.73
C VAL A 15 8.22 -11.47 1.54
N VAL A 16 9.04 -11.75 2.56
CA VAL A 16 8.92 -12.92 3.42
C VAL A 16 7.56 -12.94 4.12
N GLN A 17 7.09 -11.80 4.63
CA GLN A 17 5.80 -11.73 5.31
C GLN A 17 4.64 -12.12 4.39
N ASN A 18 4.61 -11.59 3.16
CA ASN A 18 3.57 -11.92 2.18
C ASN A 18 3.69 -13.38 1.70
N LEU A 19 4.91 -13.91 1.53
CA LEU A 19 5.14 -15.32 1.19
C LEU A 19 4.66 -16.28 2.28
N ILE A 20 4.89 -15.98 3.56
CA ILE A 20 4.39 -16.79 4.68
C ILE A 20 2.86 -16.84 4.63
N ILE A 21 2.20 -15.69 4.49
CA ILE A 21 0.74 -15.63 4.46
C ILE A 21 0.20 -16.44 3.26
N GLY A 22 0.78 -16.25 2.07
CA GLY A 22 0.28 -16.95 0.89
C GLY A 22 0.57 -18.44 0.87
N THR A 23 1.72 -18.86 1.40
CA THR A 23 2.04 -20.28 1.58
C THR A 23 1.03 -20.92 2.54
N LEU A 24 0.68 -20.26 3.65
CA LEU A 24 -0.31 -20.80 4.59
C LEU A 24 -1.71 -20.86 3.98
N LEU A 25 -2.10 -19.87 3.18
CA LEU A 25 -3.39 -19.88 2.47
C LEU A 25 -3.53 -21.07 1.52
N ILE A 26 -2.48 -21.39 0.77
CA ILE A 26 -2.49 -22.46 -0.24
C ILE A 26 -2.24 -23.83 0.39
N ALA A 27 -1.27 -23.95 1.30
CA ALA A 27 -0.79 -25.24 1.77
C ALA A 27 -1.52 -25.79 3.01
N THR A 28 -2.36 -24.98 3.67
CA THR A 28 -3.01 -25.41 4.92
C THR A 28 -4.54 -25.29 4.85
N PRO A 29 -5.29 -26.20 5.51
CA PRO A 29 -6.73 -26.05 5.63
C PRO A 29 -7.13 -24.90 6.57
N LYS A 30 -8.37 -24.41 6.46
CA LYS A 30 -8.91 -23.26 7.22
C LYS A 30 -8.65 -23.27 8.72
N ARG A 31 -8.64 -24.46 9.35
CA ARG A 31 -8.48 -24.64 10.81
C ARG A 31 -7.09 -25.07 11.25
N SER A 32 -6.08 -24.92 10.39
CA SER A 32 -4.72 -25.33 10.72
C SER A 32 -4.15 -24.53 11.90
N PRO A 33 -3.52 -25.16 12.90
CA PRO A 33 -2.88 -24.45 14.02
C PRO A 33 -1.73 -23.54 13.56
N TYR A 34 -1.08 -23.85 12.43
CA TYR A 34 0.00 -23.04 11.87
C TYR A 34 -0.45 -21.62 11.51
N ARG A 35 -1.74 -21.44 11.15
CA ARG A 35 -2.32 -20.12 10.86
C ARG A 35 -2.34 -19.22 12.09
N PHE A 36 -2.61 -19.78 13.27
CA PHE A 36 -2.59 -19.04 14.53
C PHE A 36 -1.15 -18.71 14.97
N LEU A 37 -0.25 -19.69 14.84
CA LEU A 37 1.17 -19.50 15.19
C LEU A 37 1.89 -18.49 14.29
N ALA A 38 1.43 -18.31 13.06
CA ALA A 38 1.99 -17.33 12.15
C ALA A 38 1.76 -15.88 12.63
N ILE A 39 0.60 -15.56 13.22
CA ILE A 39 0.25 -14.17 13.55
C ILE A 39 1.28 -13.49 14.48
N PRO A 40 1.71 -14.09 15.61
CA PRO A 40 2.78 -13.51 16.42
C PRO A 40 4.09 -13.28 15.66
N ILE A 41 4.44 -14.17 14.73
CA ILE A 41 5.66 -14.05 13.91
C ILE A 41 5.55 -12.85 12.96
N LEU A 42 4.39 -12.65 12.32
CA LEU A 42 4.16 -11.51 11.43
C LEU A 42 4.15 -10.19 12.23
N ILE A 43 3.54 -10.17 13.42
CA ILE A 43 3.57 -9.02 14.34
C ILE A 43 5.00 -8.68 14.75
N TRP A 44 5.77 -9.70 15.14
CA TRP A 44 7.17 -9.52 15.50
C TRP A 44 8.02 -9.00 14.33
N ASN A 45 7.81 -9.51 13.12
CA ASN A 45 8.51 -9.01 11.94
C ASN A 45 8.19 -7.52 11.68
N ALA A 46 6.92 -7.12 11.76
CA ALA A 46 6.52 -5.72 11.59
C ALA A 46 7.08 -4.80 12.68
N SER A 47 7.13 -5.25 13.94
CA SER A 47 7.56 -4.42 15.08
C SER A 47 9.04 -4.04 15.05
N ARG A 48 9.89 -4.83 14.36
CA ARG A 48 11.33 -4.56 14.21
C ARG A 48 11.63 -3.22 13.54
N PHE A 49 10.72 -2.73 12.70
CA PHE A 49 10.92 -1.52 11.89
C PHE A 49 10.24 -0.28 12.47
N VAL A 50 9.65 -0.38 13.67
CA VAL A 50 9.05 0.77 14.38
C VAL A 50 10.12 1.78 14.83
N ARG A 51 11.35 1.32 15.04
CA ARG A 51 12.49 2.18 15.40
C ARG A 51 12.97 2.95 14.17
N PRO A 52 13.35 4.24 14.29
CA PRO A 52 13.88 5.02 13.16
C PRO A 52 15.05 4.31 12.48
N LEU A 53 15.06 4.32 11.14
CA LEU A 53 16.12 3.75 10.30
C LEU A 53 16.87 4.87 9.57
N GLU A 54 18.07 4.59 9.05
CA GLU A 54 18.96 5.61 8.48
C GLU A 54 18.56 6.11 7.08
N PHE A 55 17.32 5.84 6.64
CA PHE A 55 16.79 6.28 5.34
C PHE A 55 15.50 7.08 5.48
N SER A 56 14.92 7.50 4.35
CA SER A 56 13.73 8.37 4.32
C SER A 56 12.62 7.90 5.27
N VAL A 57 12.31 8.74 6.27
CA VAL A 57 11.25 8.50 7.27
C VAL A 57 9.92 8.18 6.59
N TYR A 58 9.59 8.84 5.48
CA TYR A 58 8.35 8.57 4.76
C TYR A 58 8.32 7.17 4.12
N ILE A 59 9.45 6.73 3.54
CA ILE A 59 9.58 5.38 2.98
C ILE A 59 9.46 4.36 4.11
N GLN A 60 10.12 4.62 5.24
CA GLN A 60 10.01 3.77 6.42
C GLN A 60 8.56 3.70 6.91
N THR A 61 7.92 4.82 7.24
CA THR A 61 6.55 4.87 7.77
C THR A 61 5.57 4.19 6.82
N ASN A 62 5.67 4.44 5.52
CA ASN A 62 4.81 3.78 4.54
C ASN A 62 5.03 2.26 4.51
N THR A 63 6.29 1.80 4.53
CA THR A 63 6.59 0.38 4.45
C THR A 63 6.21 -0.37 5.73
N VAL A 64 6.41 0.24 6.90
CA VAL A 64 5.88 -0.29 8.18
C VAL A 64 4.35 -0.35 8.12
N GLY A 65 3.70 0.69 7.58
CA GLY A 65 2.26 0.68 7.33
C GLY A 65 1.83 -0.50 6.46
N MET A 66 2.55 -0.80 5.38
CA MET A 66 2.29 -1.98 4.53
C MET A 66 2.45 -3.29 5.30
N LEU A 67 3.52 -3.44 6.10
CA LEU A 67 3.71 -4.61 6.96
C LEU A 67 2.56 -4.78 7.96
N THR A 68 2.11 -3.69 8.59
CA THR A 68 0.97 -3.70 9.50
C THR A 68 -0.32 -4.10 8.78
N VAL A 69 -0.60 -3.54 7.60
CA VAL A 69 -1.75 -3.93 6.78
C VAL A 69 -1.67 -5.40 6.40
N SER A 70 -0.49 -5.92 6.02
CA SER A 70 -0.30 -7.36 5.76
C SER A 70 -0.61 -8.22 6.99
N VAL A 71 -0.28 -7.79 8.21
CA VAL A 71 -0.70 -8.49 9.45
C VAL A 71 -2.22 -8.49 9.59
N ILE A 72 -2.86 -7.33 9.41
CA ILE A 72 -4.33 -7.22 9.52
C ILE A 72 -5.01 -8.10 8.47
N THR A 73 -4.52 -8.06 7.23
CA THR A 73 -5.01 -8.91 6.15
C THR A 73 -4.81 -10.39 6.51
N ALA A 74 -3.65 -10.77 7.05
CA ALA A 74 -3.40 -12.14 7.52
C ALA A 74 -4.40 -12.57 8.60
N ILE A 75 -4.65 -11.74 9.60
CA ILE A 75 -5.66 -12.03 10.64
C ILE A 75 -7.03 -12.26 9.99
N ASN A 76 -7.41 -11.42 9.03
CA ASN A 76 -8.69 -11.56 8.34
C ASN A 76 -8.76 -12.86 7.53
N VAL A 77 -7.80 -13.13 6.64
CA VAL A 77 -7.87 -14.23 5.67
C VAL A 77 -7.39 -15.58 6.22
N LEU A 78 -6.65 -15.59 7.33
CA LEU A 78 -6.20 -16.82 7.98
C LEU A 78 -7.12 -17.22 9.15
N LEU A 79 -7.69 -16.26 9.89
CA LEU A 79 -8.41 -16.53 11.15
C LEU A 79 -9.90 -16.12 11.12
N ILE A 80 -10.23 -14.85 10.82
CA ILE A 80 -11.59 -14.31 10.98
C ILE A 80 -12.52 -14.84 9.86
N ASN A 81 -12.10 -14.65 8.61
CA ASN A 81 -12.80 -15.09 7.41
C ASN A 81 -11.85 -16.02 6.62
N PRO A 82 -11.58 -17.23 7.13
CA PRO A 82 -10.48 -18.06 6.66
C PRO A 82 -10.71 -18.53 5.22
N LEU A 83 -9.72 -18.26 4.38
CA LEU A 83 -9.67 -18.72 2.99
C LEU A 83 -8.76 -19.94 2.87
N ASP A 84 -9.07 -20.83 1.94
CA ASP A 84 -8.20 -21.94 1.54
C ASP A 84 -8.04 -22.02 0.01
N GLU A 85 -7.16 -22.92 -0.46
CA GLU A 85 -6.92 -23.15 -1.89
C GLU A 85 -8.22 -23.36 -2.69
N ARG A 86 -9.25 -23.97 -2.09
CA ARG A 86 -10.50 -24.26 -2.79
C ARG A 86 -11.37 -23.02 -2.94
N ASP A 87 -11.42 -22.16 -1.93
CA ASP A 87 -12.09 -20.86 -2.06
C ASP A 87 -11.40 -20.00 -3.12
N LEU A 88 -10.06 -19.98 -3.12
CA LEU A 88 -9.26 -19.26 -4.11
C LEU A 88 -9.56 -19.77 -5.54
N ALA A 89 -9.59 -21.09 -5.74
CA ALA A 89 -9.93 -21.70 -7.02
C ALA A 89 -11.37 -21.42 -7.48
N ARG A 90 -12.32 -21.26 -6.53
CA ARG A 90 -13.72 -20.91 -6.85
C ARG A 90 -13.86 -19.47 -7.31
N GLU A 91 -13.06 -18.57 -6.75
CA GLU A 91 -13.11 -17.15 -7.10
C GLU A 91 -12.34 -16.83 -8.38
N MET A 92 -11.39 -17.69 -8.76
CA MET A 92 -10.68 -17.61 -10.04
C MET A 92 -10.66 -18.95 -10.78
N PRO A 93 -11.74 -19.29 -11.51
CA PRO A 93 -11.83 -20.55 -12.26
C PRO A 93 -10.90 -20.60 -13.49
N THR A 94 -10.31 -19.48 -13.91
CA THR A 94 -9.54 -19.36 -15.17
C THR A 94 -8.07 -19.74 -15.07
N THR A 95 -7.51 -19.90 -13.86
CA THR A 95 -6.11 -20.28 -13.68
C THR A 95 -5.97 -21.78 -13.45
N PHE A 96 -5.62 -22.51 -14.52
CA PHE A 96 -5.42 -23.97 -14.49
C PHE A 96 -4.21 -24.42 -13.64
N PHE A 97 -3.26 -23.52 -13.38
CA PHE A 97 -2.00 -23.82 -12.68
C PHE A 97 -1.92 -23.21 -11.28
N ARG A 98 -1.27 -23.91 -10.35
CA ARG A 98 -1.02 -23.45 -8.97
C ARG A 98 -0.29 -22.10 -8.88
N SER A 99 0.48 -21.72 -9.90
CA SER A 99 1.09 -20.38 -10.00
C SER A 99 0.05 -19.26 -10.09
N GLY A 100 -1.12 -19.53 -10.66
CA GLY A 100 -2.24 -18.58 -10.69
C GLY A 100 -2.85 -18.35 -9.31
N HIS A 101 -2.86 -19.36 -8.43
CA HIS A 101 -3.25 -19.17 -7.03
C HIS A 101 -2.27 -18.26 -6.30
N PHE A 102 -0.96 -18.38 -6.55
CA PHE A 102 0.03 -17.46 -5.98
C PHE A 102 -0.14 -16.03 -6.48
N TYR A 103 -0.44 -15.84 -7.77
CA TYR A 103 -0.77 -14.53 -8.32
C TYR A 103 -2.01 -13.94 -7.62
N TYR A 104 -3.07 -14.73 -7.44
CA TYR A 104 -4.26 -14.26 -6.75
C TYR A 104 -4.01 -13.91 -5.29
N VAL A 105 -3.23 -14.73 -4.59
CA VAL A 105 -2.89 -14.44 -3.21
C VAL A 105 -2.04 -13.17 -3.12
N PHE A 106 -1.09 -12.99 -4.05
CA PHE A 106 -0.37 -11.73 -4.17
C PHE A 106 -1.32 -10.55 -4.40
N GLU A 107 -2.36 -10.72 -5.24
CA GLU A 107 -3.39 -9.71 -5.48
C GLU A 107 -4.19 -9.39 -4.20
N ILE A 108 -4.64 -10.40 -3.45
CA ILE A 108 -5.34 -10.22 -2.17
C ILE A 108 -4.48 -9.46 -1.16
N LEU A 109 -3.19 -9.78 -1.09
CA LEU A 109 -2.27 -9.20 -0.11
C LEU A 109 -1.81 -7.80 -0.50
N SER A 110 -1.64 -7.53 -1.80
CA SER A 110 -1.15 -6.25 -2.31
C SER A 110 -2.28 -5.25 -2.61
N PHE A 111 -3.46 -5.75 -2.96
CA PHE A 111 -4.64 -4.98 -3.32
C PHE A 111 -5.84 -5.40 -2.47
N THR A 112 -5.87 -4.88 -1.24
CA THR A 112 -6.95 -5.12 -0.25
C THR A 112 -8.35 -4.71 -0.72
N ARG A 113 -8.46 -4.06 -1.89
CA ARG A 113 -9.71 -3.56 -2.47
C ARG A 113 -10.46 -4.62 -3.30
N GLY A 114 -9.81 -5.73 -3.67
CA GLY A 114 -10.44 -6.88 -4.32
C GLY A 114 -11.22 -6.53 -5.59
N ILE A 115 -10.65 -5.71 -6.47
CA ILE A 115 -11.33 -5.20 -7.68
C ILE A 115 -11.72 -6.37 -8.59
N LYS A 116 -12.96 -6.37 -9.09
CA LYS A 116 -13.57 -7.46 -9.87
C LYS A 116 -13.62 -8.83 -9.16
N THR A 117 -13.53 -8.85 -7.83
CA THR A 117 -13.73 -10.06 -7.03
C THR A 117 -15.05 -9.99 -6.22
N PRO A 118 -15.59 -11.11 -5.72
CA PRO A 118 -16.73 -11.10 -4.79
C PRO A 118 -16.48 -10.31 -3.50
N ARG A 119 -15.22 -10.01 -3.18
CA ARG A 119 -14.80 -9.24 -1.99
C ARG A 119 -14.54 -7.78 -2.29
N GLN A 120 -14.94 -7.27 -3.45
CA GLN A 120 -14.72 -5.88 -3.81
C GLN A 120 -15.27 -4.92 -2.75
N VAL A 121 -14.42 -4.03 -2.26
CA VAL A 121 -14.82 -3.01 -1.28
C VAL A 121 -15.88 -2.09 -1.90
N LYS A 122 -16.89 -1.71 -1.12
CA LYS A 122 -17.94 -0.79 -1.57
C LYS A 122 -17.38 0.63 -1.72
N ASN A 123 -17.99 1.43 -2.60
CA ASN A 123 -17.67 2.85 -2.84
C ASN A 123 -16.28 3.10 -3.46
N LEU A 124 -15.76 2.19 -4.29
CA LEU A 124 -14.51 2.49 -4.99
C LEU A 124 -14.65 3.72 -5.89
N PRO A 125 -13.63 4.58 -5.97
CA PRO A 125 -13.66 5.72 -6.86
C PRO A 125 -13.77 5.23 -8.30
N ALA A 126 -14.68 5.84 -9.06
CA ALA A 126 -14.86 5.54 -10.46
C ALA A 126 -13.60 5.91 -11.27
N GLN A 127 -13.46 5.28 -12.44
CA GLN A 127 -12.45 5.70 -13.41
C GLN A 127 -12.67 7.19 -13.78
N PRO A 128 -11.60 7.94 -14.09
CA PRO A 128 -11.74 9.31 -14.55
C PRO A 128 -12.66 9.41 -15.76
N ALA A 129 -13.62 10.34 -15.73
CA ALA A 129 -14.57 10.57 -16.83
C ALA A 129 -13.90 10.85 -18.19
N PHE A 130 -12.63 11.26 -18.17
CA PHE A 130 -11.77 11.32 -19.34
C PHE A 130 -11.77 10.03 -20.19
N TYR A 131 -11.95 8.87 -19.57
CA TYR A 131 -11.98 7.58 -20.27
C TYR A 131 -13.34 7.22 -20.86
N ASP A 132 -14.42 7.90 -20.48
CA ASP A 132 -15.78 7.59 -20.97
C ASP A 132 -15.89 7.75 -22.48
N ARG A 133 -15.09 8.65 -23.07
CA ARG A 133 -14.98 8.85 -24.51
C ARG A 133 -14.48 7.64 -25.30
N TYR A 134 -13.96 6.62 -24.63
CA TYR A 134 -13.45 5.39 -25.25
C TYR A 134 -14.41 4.21 -25.16
N GLY A 135 -15.68 4.43 -24.80
CA GLY A 135 -16.72 3.40 -24.85
C GLY A 135 -16.42 2.19 -23.96
N GLY A 136 -15.81 2.42 -22.78
CA GLY A 136 -15.50 1.37 -21.81
C GLY A 136 -14.14 0.68 -21.98
N LYS A 137 -13.45 0.83 -23.12
CA LYS A 137 -12.10 0.28 -23.31
C LYS A 137 -11.03 1.35 -23.13
N ILE A 138 -10.32 1.31 -22.00
CA ILE A 138 -9.25 2.27 -21.70
C ILE A 138 -8.02 1.97 -22.59
N PRO A 139 -7.57 2.91 -23.44
CA PRO A 139 -6.37 2.68 -24.25
C PRO A 139 -5.11 2.66 -23.39
N VAL A 140 -4.33 1.57 -23.48
CA VAL A 140 -3.14 1.33 -22.66
C VAL A 140 -2.15 2.49 -22.71
N GLY A 141 -1.78 2.98 -23.91
CA GLY A 141 -0.82 4.08 -24.03
C GLY A 141 -1.30 5.39 -23.39
N ARG A 142 -2.61 5.68 -23.46
CA ARG A 142 -3.20 6.87 -22.82
C ARG A 142 -3.24 6.72 -21.30
N TYR A 143 -3.52 5.51 -20.84
CA TYR A 143 -3.46 5.18 -19.42
C TYR A 143 -2.05 5.36 -18.87
N LEU A 144 -1.05 4.71 -19.48
CA LEU A 144 0.35 4.78 -19.03
C LEU A 144 0.88 6.21 -19.04
N LEU A 145 0.60 6.99 -20.10
CA LEU A 145 1.00 8.40 -20.17
C LEU A 145 0.42 9.21 -19.01
N ARG A 146 -0.87 9.00 -18.69
CA ARG A 146 -1.51 9.68 -17.56
C ARG A 146 -0.89 9.26 -16.22
N GLN A 147 -0.66 7.96 -16.03
CA GLN A 147 -0.05 7.45 -14.80
C GLN A 147 1.36 8.02 -14.59
N LEU A 148 2.18 8.04 -15.63
CA LEU A 148 3.51 8.64 -15.62
C LEU A 148 3.45 10.13 -15.30
N ALA A 149 2.59 10.89 -15.96
CA ALA A 149 2.47 12.33 -15.72
C ALA A 149 2.09 12.66 -14.27
N ILE A 150 1.13 11.93 -13.69
CA ILE A 150 0.72 12.14 -12.30
C ILE A 150 1.83 11.70 -11.33
N MET A 151 2.45 10.56 -11.59
CA MET A 151 3.55 10.04 -10.78
C MET A 151 4.74 11.01 -10.78
N SER A 152 5.13 11.56 -11.93
CA SER A 152 6.20 12.56 -12.03
C SER A 152 5.90 13.80 -11.21
N TRP A 153 4.67 14.32 -11.29
CA TRP A 153 4.24 15.45 -10.46
C TRP A 153 4.31 15.12 -8.96
N GLN A 154 3.79 13.97 -8.54
CA GLN A 154 3.81 13.55 -7.13
C GLN A 154 5.23 13.34 -6.61
N PHE A 155 6.10 12.76 -7.43
CA PHE A 155 7.50 12.58 -7.11
C PHE A 155 8.20 13.92 -6.85
N LEU A 156 7.97 14.93 -7.69
CA LEU A 156 8.50 16.28 -7.50
C LEU A 156 8.02 16.90 -6.18
N VAL A 157 6.73 16.76 -5.84
CA VAL A 157 6.19 17.25 -4.56
C VAL A 157 6.89 16.58 -3.38
N ILE A 158 7.06 15.26 -3.42
CA ILE A 158 7.75 14.50 -2.36
C ILE A 158 9.21 14.95 -2.25
N ASP A 159 9.91 15.13 -3.37
CA ASP A 159 11.32 15.53 -3.40
C ASP A 159 11.54 16.94 -2.82
N ILE A 160 10.68 17.90 -3.19
CA ILE A 160 10.71 19.26 -2.64
C ILE A 160 10.51 19.22 -1.11
N VAL A 161 9.48 18.51 -0.62
CA VAL A 161 9.19 18.46 0.82
C VAL A 161 10.31 17.74 1.59
N GLN A 162 10.88 16.66 1.05
CA GLN A 162 12.02 15.99 1.68
C GLN A 162 13.28 16.85 1.70
N THR A 163 13.51 17.66 0.67
CA THR A 163 14.64 18.58 0.60
C THR A 163 14.48 19.71 1.62
N LEU A 164 13.30 20.33 1.71
CA LEU A 164 12.99 21.35 2.72
C LEU A 164 13.13 20.79 4.14
N ARG A 165 12.64 19.58 4.39
CA ARG A 165 12.77 18.91 5.70
C ARG A 165 14.23 18.71 6.09
N ARG A 166 15.07 18.23 5.16
CA ARG A 166 16.51 18.04 5.41
C ARG A 166 17.21 19.36 5.72
N GLN A 167 16.86 20.43 5.02
CA GLN A 167 17.40 21.77 5.30
C GLN A 167 17.01 22.25 6.71
N MET A 168 15.73 22.11 7.07
CA MET A 168 15.25 22.47 8.40
C MET A 168 15.91 21.63 9.51
N GLU A 169 16.13 20.33 9.30
CA GLU A 169 16.82 19.46 10.27
C GLU A 169 18.28 19.90 10.49
N LEU A 170 18.97 20.35 9.44
CA LEU A 170 20.33 20.87 9.52
C LEU A 170 20.40 22.22 10.25
N GLU A 171 19.42 23.11 10.02
CA GLU A 171 19.38 24.45 10.61
C GLU A 171 18.93 24.46 12.07
N SER A 172 17.97 23.60 12.42
CA SER A 172 17.28 23.67 13.71
C SER A 172 17.87 22.78 14.80
N GLY A 173 18.84 21.92 14.47
CA GLY A 173 19.47 21.00 15.42
C GLY A 173 18.50 20.07 16.15
N PHE A 174 17.30 19.84 15.60
CA PHE A 174 16.18 19.18 16.28
C PHE A 174 16.55 17.75 16.71
N LYS A 175 16.89 17.62 17.99
CA LYS A 175 17.03 16.35 18.70
C LYS A 175 16.37 16.51 20.05
N GLU A 176 15.04 16.39 20.07
CA GLU A 176 14.26 15.72 21.12
C GLU A 176 12.77 16.10 20.98
N ILE A 177 11.90 15.10 21.12
CA ILE A 177 10.48 15.36 21.32
C ILE A 177 10.36 15.87 22.75
N GLU A 178 10.33 17.19 22.93
CA GLU A 178 9.83 17.76 24.18
C GLU A 178 8.41 17.22 24.38
N TYR A 179 8.18 16.49 25.48
CA TYR A 179 6.86 15.99 25.87
C TYR A 179 6.11 17.00 26.73
N GLU A 180 6.85 17.83 27.49
CA GLU A 180 6.32 18.97 28.23
C GLU A 180 6.28 20.19 27.30
N VAL A 181 5.14 20.37 26.63
CA VAL A 181 4.97 21.43 25.64
C VAL A 181 3.63 22.11 25.81
N SER A 182 3.57 23.41 25.53
CA SER A 182 2.33 24.17 25.55
C SER A 182 1.29 23.56 24.59
N LEU A 183 0.01 23.72 24.90
CA LEU A 183 -1.10 23.27 24.06
C LEU A 183 -0.99 23.82 22.64
N GLU A 184 -0.52 25.06 22.49
CA GLU A 184 -0.31 25.71 21.19
C GLU A 184 0.68 24.95 20.31
N LYS A 185 1.83 24.53 20.87
CA LYS A 185 2.81 23.71 20.15
C LYS A 185 2.27 22.32 19.83
N TRP A 186 1.41 21.74 20.68
CA TRP A 186 0.72 20.49 20.36
C TRP A 186 -0.27 20.64 19.20
N ILE A 187 -1.02 21.74 19.17
CA ILE A 187 -1.92 22.08 18.08
C ILE A 187 -1.12 22.27 16.78
N GLU A 188 -0.02 23.02 16.82
CA GLU A 188 0.87 23.22 15.67
C GLU A 188 1.42 21.87 15.16
N ARG A 189 1.97 21.03 16.05
CA ARG A 189 2.45 19.68 15.70
C ARG A 189 1.36 18.84 15.07
N ALA A 190 0.14 18.87 15.63
CA ALA A 190 -0.99 18.13 15.08
C ALA A 190 -1.35 18.63 13.68
N PHE A 191 -1.45 19.94 13.46
CA PHE A 191 -1.75 20.50 12.14
C PHE A 191 -0.65 20.17 11.13
N THR A 192 0.61 20.42 11.46
CA THR A 192 1.76 20.17 10.59
C THR A 192 1.87 18.69 10.23
N ASN A 193 1.71 17.79 11.21
CA ASN A 193 1.76 16.35 10.97
C ASN A 193 0.59 15.87 10.09
N ASN A 194 -0.62 16.36 10.34
CA ASN A 194 -1.78 16.02 9.51
C ASN A 194 -1.61 16.53 8.07
N ILE A 195 -1.25 17.80 7.87
CA ILE A 195 -1.02 18.37 6.53
C ILE A 195 0.07 17.60 5.80
N THR A 196 1.18 17.31 6.49
CA THR A 196 2.29 16.53 5.93
C THR A 196 1.82 15.13 5.53
N TRP A 197 1.00 14.45 6.33
CA TRP A 197 0.46 13.14 5.99
C TRP A 197 -0.50 13.22 4.78
N PHE A 198 -1.41 14.20 4.76
CA PHE A 198 -2.37 14.38 3.66
C PHE A 198 -1.70 14.72 2.33
N LEU A 199 -0.58 15.42 2.35
CA LEU A 199 0.18 15.78 1.15
C LEU A 199 1.19 14.68 0.79
N VAL A 200 2.14 14.41 1.68
CA VAL A 200 3.28 13.52 1.41
C VAL A 200 2.89 12.06 1.56
N GLY A 201 2.25 11.68 2.66
CA GLY A 201 1.84 10.29 2.91
C GLY A 201 0.91 9.76 1.82
N ARG A 202 -0.12 10.55 1.49
CA ARG A 202 -1.03 10.27 0.36
C ARG A 202 -0.28 10.16 -0.97
N ALA A 203 0.63 11.10 -1.27
CA ALA A 203 1.40 11.08 -2.51
C ALA A 203 2.32 9.86 -2.61
N VAL A 204 2.95 9.45 -1.50
CA VAL A 204 3.81 8.25 -1.45
C VAL A 204 2.98 7.00 -1.75
N ILE A 205 1.82 6.83 -1.09
CA ILE A 205 0.91 5.70 -1.33
C ILE A 205 0.44 5.68 -2.79
N ASP A 206 -0.03 6.82 -3.30
CA ASP A 206 -0.53 6.92 -4.68
C ASP A 206 0.61 6.67 -5.68
N CYS A 207 1.80 7.22 -5.45
CA CYS A 207 2.97 7.00 -6.30
C CYS A 207 3.37 5.53 -6.37
N SER A 208 3.42 4.82 -5.22
CA SER A 208 3.69 3.38 -5.18
C SER A 208 2.63 2.58 -5.94
N PHE A 209 1.35 2.93 -5.77
CA PHE A 209 0.25 2.28 -6.50
C PHE A 209 0.34 2.52 -8.01
N ARG A 210 0.66 3.74 -8.44
CA ARG A 210 0.82 4.10 -9.86
C ARG A 210 2.02 3.42 -10.48
N LEU A 211 3.14 3.37 -9.79
CA LEU A 211 4.35 2.67 -10.24
C LEU A 211 4.04 1.20 -10.52
N SER A 212 3.38 0.51 -9.57
CA SER A 212 2.91 -0.86 -9.79
C SER A 212 1.98 -0.93 -11.01
N SER A 213 1.02 -0.02 -11.13
CA SER A 213 0.10 -0.02 -12.27
C SER A 213 0.82 0.14 -13.61
N ILE A 214 1.86 0.97 -13.68
CA ILE A 214 2.66 1.17 -14.88
C ILE A 214 3.39 -0.12 -15.23
N VAL A 215 4.04 -0.76 -14.25
CA VAL A 215 4.79 -2.01 -14.46
C VAL A 215 3.85 -3.12 -14.96
N PHE A 216 2.77 -3.40 -14.25
CA PHE A 216 1.86 -4.49 -14.60
C PHE A 216 1.15 -4.27 -15.94
N VAL A 217 0.65 -3.06 -16.19
CA VAL A 217 -0.05 -2.74 -17.44
C VAL A 217 0.90 -2.66 -18.64
N SER A 218 2.13 -2.14 -18.46
CA SER A 218 3.11 -2.07 -19.57
C SER A 218 3.63 -3.45 -19.98
N LEU A 219 3.74 -4.37 -19.03
CA LEU A 219 4.09 -5.78 -19.29
C LEU A 219 2.90 -6.61 -19.80
N GLY A 220 1.70 -6.03 -19.90
CA GLY A 220 0.49 -6.76 -20.29
C GLY A 220 0.04 -7.82 -19.29
N LEU A 221 0.51 -7.74 -18.04
CA LEU A 221 0.14 -8.65 -16.96
C LEU A 221 -1.23 -8.31 -16.36
N ASP A 222 -1.71 -7.09 -16.58
CA ASP A 222 -2.99 -6.63 -16.08
C ASP A 222 -3.62 -5.54 -16.97
N GLU A 223 -4.93 -5.35 -16.84
CA GLU A 223 -5.69 -4.35 -17.59
C GLU A 223 -5.78 -3.01 -16.86
N PRO A 224 -5.75 -1.86 -17.57
CA PRO A 224 -6.01 -0.54 -16.98
C PRO A 224 -7.31 -0.45 -16.17
N SER A 225 -8.31 -1.26 -16.52
CA SER A 225 -9.62 -1.29 -15.87
C SER A 225 -9.57 -1.81 -14.43
N ASN A 226 -8.57 -2.62 -14.09
CA ASN A 226 -8.34 -3.17 -12.75
C ASN A 226 -7.66 -2.17 -11.81
N TRP A 227 -7.08 -1.09 -12.34
CA TRP A 227 -6.36 -0.09 -11.56
C TRP A 227 -7.20 1.16 -11.36
N LEU A 228 -8.19 1.06 -10.46
CA LEU A 228 -8.98 2.21 -10.03
C LEU A 228 -8.14 3.19 -9.19
N PRO A 229 -8.42 4.51 -9.26
CA PRO A 229 -7.73 5.50 -8.41
C PRO A 229 -7.68 5.07 -6.95
N GLN A 230 -6.56 5.29 -6.24
CA GLN A 230 -6.43 4.83 -4.85
C GLN A 230 -7.31 5.63 -3.88
N PHE A 231 -7.62 6.87 -4.26
CA PHE A 231 -8.33 7.80 -3.42
C PHE A 231 -9.46 8.49 -4.16
N GLY A 232 -10.47 8.91 -3.40
CA GLY A 232 -11.53 9.79 -3.87
C GLY A 232 -11.07 11.22 -4.14
N ARG A 233 -12.02 12.05 -4.57
CA ARG A 233 -11.78 13.49 -4.79
C ARG A 233 -11.58 14.18 -3.45
N MET A 234 -10.53 15.00 -3.34
CA MET A 234 -10.21 15.70 -2.09
C MET A 234 -11.34 16.60 -1.58
N LYS A 235 -12.06 17.27 -2.48
CA LYS A 235 -13.20 18.12 -2.12
C LYS A 235 -14.35 17.37 -1.44
N ASP A 236 -14.43 16.06 -1.65
CA ASP A 236 -15.50 15.21 -1.13
C ASP A 236 -15.04 14.45 0.14
N ALA A 237 -13.80 14.65 0.59
CA ALA A 237 -13.17 13.94 1.71
C ALA A 237 -13.60 14.44 3.11
N TYR A 238 -14.88 14.77 3.29
CA TYR A 238 -15.47 15.15 4.59
C TYR A 238 -15.86 13.93 5.46
N THR A 239 -15.70 12.71 4.93
CA THR A 239 -15.78 11.46 5.69
C THR A 239 -14.61 10.55 5.34
N LEU A 240 -14.23 9.65 6.25
CA LEU A 240 -13.20 8.64 5.99
C LEU A 240 -13.56 7.77 4.77
N ARG A 241 -14.85 7.47 4.57
CA ARG A 241 -15.34 6.73 3.41
C ARG A 241 -14.99 7.48 2.13
N ASN A 242 -15.47 8.70 1.97
CA ASN A 242 -15.24 9.49 0.76
C ASN A 242 -13.77 9.84 0.51
N PHE A 243 -12.93 9.87 1.54
CA PHE A 243 -11.49 10.06 1.39
C PHE A 243 -10.86 8.93 0.55
N TRP A 244 -11.25 7.68 0.83
CA TRP A 244 -10.84 6.50 0.08
C TRP A 244 -11.67 6.30 -1.19
N GLY A 245 -12.94 6.71 -1.15
CA GLY A 245 -13.98 6.49 -2.15
C GLY A 245 -15.32 6.30 -1.46
#